data_AF-A0AAP7A021-F1
#
_entry.id   AF-A0AAP7A021-F1
#
_cell.length_a   1.000
_cell.length_b   1.000
_cell.length_c   1.000
_cell.angle_alpha   90.00
_cell.angle_beta   90.00
_cell.angle_gamma   90.00
#
_symmetry.space_group_name_H-M   'P 1'
#
loop_
_entity.id
_entity.type
_entity.pdbx_description
1 polymer ?
#
loop_
_entity_poly.entity_id
_entity_poly.type
_entity_poly.pdbx_seq_one_letter_code
_entity_poly.pdbx_strand_id
1 'polypeptide(L)' 'MNSQPSQLELNSIHPKWLDRIAEQLKGLNYGSLTITIHDGHIVQMERTERTRFELESTKGRRHSR' A
#
# COMPACT_ATOMS: atom_id res chain seq x y z
N MET A 1 -22.07 -32.17 -22.27
CA MET A 1 -22.12 -31.56 -20.92
C MET A 1 -20.83 -30.80 -20.71
N ASN A 2 -20.82 -29.48 -20.93
CA ASN A 2 -19.66 -28.64 -20.63
C ASN A 2 -20.06 -27.68 -19.51
N SER A 3 -19.70 -28.02 -18.28
CA SER A 3 -19.69 -27.04 -17.19
C SER A 3 -18.32 -26.38 -17.19
N GLN A 4 -18.20 -25.26 -17.90
CA GLN A 4 -17.07 -24.35 -17.72
C GLN A 4 -17.16 -23.77 -16.30
N PRO A 5 -16.12 -23.90 -15.46
CA PRO A 5 -16.13 -23.29 -14.13
C PRO A 5 -16.20 -21.76 -14.29
N SER A 6 -17.26 -21.17 -13.73
CA SER A 6 -17.51 -19.73 -13.72
C SER A 6 -16.39 -19.00 -12.99
N GLN A 7 -15.71 -18.11 -13.71
CA GLN A 7 -14.52 -17.35 -13.31
C GLN A 7 -14.71 -16.33 -12.15
N LEU A 8 -15.79 -16.35 -11.37
CA LEU A 8 -16.16 -15.19 -10.54
C LEU A 8 -16.65 -15.58 -9.14
N GLU A 9 -15.78 -16.17 -8.33
CA GLU A 9 -15.89 -16.17 -6.86
C GLU A 9 -14.65 -15.49 -6.26
N LEU A 10 -14.28 -14.31 -6.79
CA LEU A 10 -13.08 -13.59 -6.35
C LEU A 10 -13.35 -12.27 -5.63
N ASN A 11 -14.60 -11.82 -5.47
CA ASN A 11 -14.85 -10.42 -5.18
C ASN A 11 -15.79 -10.13 -4.01
N SER A 12 -15.57 -10.78 -2.86
CA SER A 12 -16.16 -10.33 -1.59
C SER A 12 -15.13 -9.69 -0.66
N ILE A 13 -14.30 -8.78 -1.18
CA ILE A 13 -13.61 -7.82 -0.30
C ILE A 13 -14.70 -6.88 0.23
N HIS A 14 -15.09 -7.08 1.49
CA HIS A 14 -16.17 -6.30 2.10
C HIS A 14 -15.85 -4.79 2.01
N PRO A 15 -16.80 -3.94 1.58
CA PRO A 15 -16.55 -2.52 1.28
C PRO A 15 -15.93 -1.73 2.45
N LYS A 16 -16.16 -2.16 3.69
CA LYS A 16 -15.51 -1.63 4.90
C LYS A 16 -13.97 -1.67 4.84
N TRP A 17 -13.39 -2.69 4.20
CA TRP A 17 -11.94 -2.82 4.08
C TRP A 17 -11.37 -1.84 3.06
N LEU A 18 -12.12 -1.56 2.00
CA LEU A 18 -11.69 -0.61 0.98
C LEU A 18 -11.53 0.79 1.58
N ASP A 19 -12.50 1.20 2.42
CA ASP A 19 -12.45 2.47 3.14
C ASP A 19 -11.27 2.53 4.10
N ARG A 20 -11.07 1.46 4.89
CA ARG A 20 -9.92 1.36 5.79
C ARG A 20 -8.58 1.40 5.05
N ILE A 21 -8.46 0.71 3.92
CA ILE A 21 -7.24 0.72 3.10
C ILE A 21 -6.98 2.13 2.58
N ALA A 22 -8.01 2.83 2.10
CA ALA A 22 -7.90 4.21 1.66
C ALA A 22 -7.45 5.14 2.79
N GLU A 23 -7.98 4.97 4.00
CA GLU A 23 -7.52 5.69 5.20
C GLU A 23 -6.05 5.39 5.53
N GLN A 24 -5.62 4.13 5.44
CA GLN A 24 -4.23 3.73 5.71
C GLN A 24 -3.25 4.25 4.65
N LEU A 25 -3.68 4.40 3.40
CA LEU A 25 -2.88 5.00 2.33
C LEU A 25 -2.89 6.52 2.39
N LYS A 26 -3.84 7.14 3.11
CA LYS A 26 -3.96 8.59 3.21
C LYS A 26 -2.71 9.17 3.89
N GLY A 27 -2.03 10.09 3.20
CA GLY A 27 -0.80 10.71 3.67
C GLY A 27 0.48 9.90 3.42
N LEU A 28 0.36 8.70 2.83
CA LEU A 28 1.50 7.89 2.44
C LEU A 28 2.07 8.40 1.10
N ASN A 29 3.01 9.36 1.15
CA ASN A 29 3.65 9.86 -0.07
C ASN A 29 4.60 8.84 -0.71
N TYR A 30 5.30 8.06 0.13
CA TYR A 30 6.22 7.02 -0.30
C TYR A 30 6.15 5.87 0.70
N GLY A 31 5.82 4.68 0.21
CA GLY A 31 5.65 3.51 1.07
C GLY A 31 4.91 2.37 0.38
N SER A 32 4.53 1.38 1.18
CA SER A 32 3.75 0.22 0.76
C SER A 32 2.78 -0.21 1.86
N LEU A 33 1.59 -0.66 1.46
CA LEU A 33 0.65 -1.34 2.34
C LEU A 33 0.60 -2.81 1.93
N THR A 34 1.02 -3.71 2.82
CA THR A 34 0.98 -5.16 2.61
C THR A 34 -0.23 -5.72 3.36
N ILE A 35 -1.06 -6.49 2.67
CA ILE A 35 -2.28 -7.10 3.24
C ILE A 35 -2.17 -8.61 3.11
N THR A 36 -2.31 -9.32 4.23
CA THR A 36 -2.29 -10.78 4.26
C THR A 36 -3.71 -11.29 4.43
N ILE A 37 -4.12 -12.17 3.50
CA ILE A 37 -5.46 -12.77 3.47
C ILE A 37 -5.31 -14.26 3.75
N HIS A 38 -6.04 -14.76 4.74
CA HIS A 38 -6.17 -16.19 5.01
C HIS A 38 -7.66 -16.54 5.07
N ASP A 39 -8.05 -17.64 4.43
CA ASP A 39 -9.43 -18.14 4.43
C ASP A 39 -10.48 -17.10 3.96
N GLY A 40 -10.10 -16.26 2.99
CA GLY A 40 -10.97 -15.18 2.50
C GLY A 40 -11.11 -13.97 3.43
N HIS A 41 -10.43 -13.98 4.58
CA HIS A 41 -10.43 -12.88 5.55
C HIS A 41 -9.06 -12.21 5.65
N ILE A 42 -9.08 -10.89 5.79
CA ILE A 42 -7.86 -10.12 6.06
C ILE A 42 -7.43 -10.40 7.49
N VAL A 43 -6.25 -10.99 7.67
CA VAL A 43 -5.69 -11.32 8.99
C VAL A 43 -4.59 -10.35 9.41
N GLN A 44 -3.92 -9.70 8.45
CA GLN A 44 -2.85 -8.76 8.73
C GLN A 44 -2.84 -7.61 7.72
N MET A 45 -2.51 -6.42 8.21
CA MET A 45 -2.22 -5.24 7.39
C MET A 45 -0.97 -4.57 7.96
N GLU A 46 0.04 -4.40 7.12
CA GLU A 46 1.30 -3.76 7.49
C GLU A 46 1.51 -2.52 6.61
N ARG A 47 1.56 -1.35 7.24
CA ARG A 47 1.88 -0.08 6.57
C ARG A 47 3.35 0.22 6.77
N THR A 48 4.08 0.35 5.66
CA THR A 48 5.47 0.78 5.64
C THR A 48 5.57 2.16 5.01
N GLU A 49 6.05 3.14 5.77
CA GLU A 49 6.29 4.50 5.28
C GLU A 49 7.79 4.73 5.09
N ARG A 50 8.16 5.26 3.93
CA ARG A 50 9.54 5.60 3.61
C ARG A 50 9.65 7.10 3.42
N THR A 51 9.99 7.79 4.49
CA THR A 51 10.36 9.20 4.40
C THR A 51 11.81 9.30 3.97
N ARG A 52 12.07 9.84 2.78
CA ARG A 52 13.41 10.26 2.42
C ARG A 52 13.67 11.57 3.16
N PHE A 53 14.43 11.51 4.24
CA PHE A 53 15.09 12.69 4.75
C PHE A 53 16.08 13.10 3.66
N GLU A 54 15.76 14.13 2.87
CA GLU A 54 16.78 14.80 2.09
C GLU A 54 17.86 15.21 3.09
N LEU A 55 19.01 14.55 3.03
CA LEU A 55 20.21 15.02 3.70
C LEU A 55 20.39 16.43 3.17
N GLU A 56 20.14 17.42 4.03
CA GLU A 56 20.20 18.84 3.74
C GLU A 56 21.27 19.06 2.69
N SER A 57 20.80 19.30 1.46
CA SER A 57 21.66 19.35 0.30
C SER A 57 22.74 20.34 0.64
N THR A 58 23.98 19.85 0.74
CA THR A 58 25.19 20.60 1.08
C THR A 58 25.19 21.92 0.30
N LYS A 59 24.58 22.95 0.88
CA LYS A 59 24.56 24.30 0.35
C LYS A 59 25.82 24.96 0.88
N GLY A 60 26.92 24.54 0.28
CA GLY A 60 28.25 24.98 0.67
C GLY A 60 29.35 24.50 -0.26
N ARG A 61 29.03 24.13 -1.52
CA ARG A 61 30.07 24.04 -2.55
C ARG A 61 30.51 25.46 -2.92
N ARG A 62 31.54 25.91 -2.22
CA ARG A 62 32.79 26.42 -2.81
C ARG A 62 32.59 27.36 -4.01
N HIS A 63 32.38 28.64 -3.75
CA HIS A 63 32.69 29.78 -4.64
C HIS A 63 32.69 31.02 -3.71
N SER A 64 33.67 31.91 -3.63
CA SER A 64 34.61 32.48 -4.59
C SER A 64 35.83 32.98 -3.80
N ARG A 65 37.06 32.63 -4.21
CA ARG A 65 38.10 33.57 -4.69
C ARG A 65 38.30 34.80 -3.82
#